data_AF-A0A383CZ65-F1
#
_entry.id   AF-A0A383CZ65-F1
#
_cell.length_a   1.000
_cell.length_b   1.000
_cell.length_c   1.000
_cell.angle_alpha   90.00
_cell.angle_beta   90.00
_cell.angle_gamma   90.00
#
_symmetry.space_group_name_H-M   'P 1'
#
loop_
_entity.id
_entity.type
_entity.pdbx_description
1 polymer ?
#
loop_
_entity_poly.entity_id
_entity_poly.type
_entity_poly.pdbx_seq_one_letter_code
_entity_poly.pdbx_strand_id
1 'polypeptide(L)'
;MMMADQNPEKDSFFKEIDEELRQESYAKLWKKYGKYLIGIAVIFVASVAAYQGWKGYDLSRRSDDSALYASALNAISQNKTNDATSALARLTKDGTTGYSILAQLNQAGLIARSGDATGAAAAYLSIANDTKINEIFRDLALILSTMNNLDNGDPVELTNQIQHLILPSNPWRH
;
A
#
# COMPACT_ATOMS: atom_id res chain seq x y z
N MET A 1 29.27 -41.32 -56.73
CA MET A 1 27.94 -41.23 -56.10
C MET A 1 27.76 -42.47 -55.23
N MET A 2 28.22 -42.41 -53.98
CA MET A 2 28.09 -43.50 -53.00
C MET A 2 26.72 -43.38 -52.35
N MET A 3 25.82 -44.31 -52.65
CA MET A 3 24.57 -44.49 -51.91
C MET A 3 24.95 -45.14 -50.57
N ALA A 4 24.87 -44.36 -49.49
CA ALA A 4 24.94 -44.91 -48.15
C ALA A 4 23.69 -45.76 -47.94
N ASP A 5 23.88 -47.06 -47.73
CA ASP A 5 22.86 -48.00 -47.27
C ASP A 5 22.45 -47.60 -45.84
N GLN A 6 21.50 -46.66 -45.73
CA GLN A 6 20.81 -46.38 -44.49
C GLN A 6 19.73 -47.45 -44.33
N ASN A 7 20.02 -48.45 -43.50
CA ASN A 7 19.06 -49.47 -43.11
C ASN A 7 18.12 -48.91 -42.03
N PRO A 8 16.87 -48.53 -42.36
CA PRO A 8 15.95 -47.83 -41.46
C PRO A 8 15.47 -48.69 -40.28
N GLU A 9 15.59 -50.02 -40.36
CA GLU A 9 15.12 -50.92 -39.31
C GLU A 9 16.03 -50.93 -38.07
N LYS A 10 17.34 -50.75 -38.25
CA LYS A 10 18.28 -50.67 -37.14
C LYS A 10 18.07 -49.38 -36.34
N ASP A 11 17.91 -48.26 -37.03
CA ASP A 11 17.64 -46.98 -36.40
C ASP A 11 16.29 -46.98 -35.65
N SER A 12 15.28 -47.72 -36.15
CA SER A 12 13.99 -47.88 -35.46
C SER A 12 14.09 -48.74 -34.20
N PHE A 13 14.79 -49.88 -34.25
CA PHE A 13 14.93 -50.81 -33.12
C PHE A 13 15.74 -50.22 -31.95
N PHE A 14 16.83 -49.49 -32.23
CA PHE A 14 17.59 -48.79 -31.19
C PHE A 14 16.78 -47.65 -30.56
N LYS A 15 15.93 -46.98 -31.34
CA LYS A 15 15.04 -45.93 -30.84
C LYS A 15 13.94 -46.50 -29.95
N GLU A 16 13.34 -47.62 -30.34
CA GLU A 16 12.27 -48.30 -29.61
C GLU A 16 12.75 -48.82 -28.23
N ILE A 17 13.99 -49.33 -28.15
CA ILE A 17 14.59 -49.78 -26.88
C ILE A 17 14.96 -48.59 -25.95
N ASP A 18 15.51 -47.50 -26.50
CA ASP A 18 15.81 -46.29 -25.72
C ASP A 18 14.53 -45.63 -25.18
N GLU A 19 13.41 -45.76 -25.90
CA GLU A 19 12.10 -45.20 -25.52
C GLU A 19 11.51 -45.95 -24.31
N GLU A 20 11.59 -47.29 -24.28
CA GLU A 20 11.17 -48.10 -23.12
C GLU A 20 12.02 -47.84 -21.88
N LEU A 21 13.34 -47.73 -22.03
CA LEU A 21 14.27 -47.45 -20.92
C LEU A 21 14.09 -46.04 -20.33
N ARG A 22 13.79 -45.03 -21.16
CA ARG A 22 13.43 -43.69 -20.69
C ARG A 22 12.13 -43.71 -19.90
N GLN A 23 11.11 -44.43 -20.38
CA GLN A 23 9.82 -44.50 -19.73
C GLN A 23 9.90 -45.12 -18.33
N GLU A 24 10.67 -46.20 -18.15
CA GLU A 24 10.89 -46.78 -16.82
C GLU A 24 11.65 -45.83 -15.88
N SER A 25 12.64 -45.11 -16.40
CA SER A 25 13.45 -44.16 -15.63
C SER A 25 12.61 -42.98 -15.12
N TYR A 26 11.75 -42.41 -15.99
CA TYR A 26 10.80 -41.39 -15.60
C TYR A 26 9.77 -41.91 -14.60
N ALA A 27 9.27 -43.14 -14.76
CA ALA A 27 8.32 -43.75 -13.82
C ALA A 27 8.94 -43.97 -12.42
N LYS A 28 10.21 -44.39 -12.34
CA LYS A 28 10.94 -44.53 -11.07
C LYS A 28 11.16 -43.19 -10.38
N LEU A 29 11.54 -42.15 -11.14
CA LEU A 29 11.68 -40.78 -10.63
C LEU A 29 10.33 -40.23 -10.14
N TRP A 30 9.25 -40.44 -10.89
CA TRP A 30 7.91 -40.01 -10.48
C TRP A 30 7.41 -40.72 -9.22
N LYS A 31 7.62 -42.04 -9.10
CA LYS A 31 7.28 -42.77 -7.87
C LYS A 31 8.05 -42.26 -6.64
N LYS A 32 9.31 -41.85 -6.82
CA LYS A 32 10.15 -41.34 -5.72
C LYS A 32 9.87 -39.87 -5.38
N TYR A 33 9.75 -39.01 -6.39
CA TYR A 33 9.69 -37.55 -6.24
C TYR A 33 8.31 -36.93 -6.52
N GLY A 34 7.40 -37.64 -7.19
CA GLY A 34 6.08 -37.13 -7.58
C GLY A 34 5.26 -36.63 -6.40
N LYS A 35 5.31 -37.32 -5.25
CA LYS A 35 4.64 -36.86 -4.01
C LYS A 35 5.21 -35.53 -3.49
N TYR A 36 6.52 -35.31 -3.62
CA TYR A 36 7.17 -34.06 -3.21
C TYR A 36 6.85 -32.94 -4.19
N LEU A 37 6.87 -33.22 -5.49
CA LEU A 37 6.47 -32.26 -6.52
C LEU A 37 5.01 -31.82 -6.35
N ILE A 38 4.10 -32.76 -6.10
CA ILE A 38 2.69 -32.45 -5.80
C ILE A 38 2.59 -31.64 -4.50
N GLY A 39 3.30 -32.02 -3.44
CA GLY A 39 3.31 -31.27 -2.19
C GLY A 39 3.77 -29.82 -2.36
N ILE A 40 4.85 -29.61 -3.11
CA ILE A 40 5.37 -28.27 -3.44
C ILE A 40 4.33 -27.49 -4.27
N ALA A 41 3.72 -28.12 -5.27
CA ALA A 41 2.69 -27.48 -6.10
C ALA A 41 1.48 -27.05 -5.25
N VAL A 42 1.02 -27.89 -4.32
CA VAL A 42 -0.09 -27.57 -3.41
C VAL A 42 0.26 -26.41 -2.50
N ILE A 43 1.45 -26.41 -1.89
CA ILE A 43 1.92 -25.29 -1.04
C ILE A 43 1.97 -23.99 -1.86
N PHE A 44 2.46 -24.04 -3.09
CA PHE A 44 2.55 -22.89 -3.96
C PHE A 44 1.16 -22.31 -4.27
N VAL A 45 0.21 -23.16 -4.68
CA VAL A 45 -1.17 -22.75 -4.96
C VAL A 45 -1.84 -22.19 -3.71
N ALA A 46 -1.68 -22.84 -2.56
CA ALA A 46 -2.22 -22.36 -1.29
C ALA A 46 -1.67 -20.98 -0.90
N SER A 47 -0.37 -20.75 -1.12
CA SER A 47 0.29 -19.47 -0.85
C SER A 47 -0.28 -18.35 -1.73
N VAL A 48 -0.45 -18.61 -3.03
CA VAL A 48 -1.02 -17.65 -3.97
C VAL A 48 -2.50 -17.37 -3.63
N ALA A 49 -3.28 -18.40 -3.31
CA ALA A 49 -4.68 -18.24 -2.92
C ALA A 49 -4.83 -17.39 -1.64
N ALA A 50 -3.99 -17.63 -0.63
CA ALA A 50 -3.96 -16.83 0.59
C ALA A 50 -3.60 -15.36 0.31
N TYR A 51 -2.58 -15.12 -0.52
CA TYR A 51 -2.17 -13.77 -0.92
C TYR A 51 -3.28 -13.03 -1.67
N GLN A 52 -3.92 -13.70 -2.64
CA GLN A 52 -5.00 -13.10 -3.43
C GLN A 52 -6.25 -12.82 -2.58
N GLY A 53 -6.57 -13.70 -1.64
CA GLY A 53 -7.65 -13.50 -0.68
C GLY A 53 -7.40 -12.28 0.21
N TRP A 54 -6.18 -12.12 0.74
CA TRP A 54 -5.81 -10.95 1.54
C TRP A 54 -5.86 -9.65 0.72
N LYS A 55 -5.35 -9.67 -0.52
CA LYS A 55 -5.39 -8.53 -1.44
C LYS A 55 -6.83 -8.10 -1.77
N GLY A 56 -7.75 -9.05 -1.94
CA GLY A 56 -9.16 -8.75 -2.19
C GLY A 56 -9.82 -8.06 -0.99
N TYR A 57 -9.54 -8.54 0.22
CA TYR A 57 -10.03 -7.92 1.46
C TYR A 57 -9.50 -6.49 1.65
N ASP A 58 -8.20 -6.28 1.41
CA ASP A 58 -7.57 -4.95 1.50
C ASP A 58 -8.17 -3.96 0.47
N LEU A 59 -8.40 -4.42 -0.76
CA LEU A 59 -9.00 -3.56 -1.80
C LEU A 59 -10.43 -3.14 -1.44
N SER A 60 -11.25 -4.07 -0.91
CA SER A 60 -12.62 -3.76 -0.48
C SER A 60 -12.63 -2.70 0.63
N ARG A 61 -11.76 -2.86 1.64
CA ARG A 61 -11.63 -1.89 2.75
C ARG A 61 -11.25 -0.50 2.25
N ARG A 62 -10.27 -0.41 1.35
CA ARG A 62 -9.86 0.88 0.77
C ARG A 62 -10.98 1.53 -0.05
N SER A 63 -11.80 0.73 -0.73
CA SER A 63 -12.98 1.22 -1.45
C SER A 63 -13.99 1.85 -0.49
N ASP A 64 -14.31 1.16 0.61
CA ASP A 64 -15.25 1.64 1.63
C ASP A 64 -14.75 2.94 2.29
N ASP A 65 -13.46 2.98 2.66
CA ASP A 65 -12.83 4.18 3.22
C ASP A 65 -12.86 5.35 2.23
N SER A 66 -12.63 5.08 0.94
CA SER A 66 -12.67 6.10 -0.11
C SER A 66 -14.06 6.74 -0.24
N ALA A 67 -15.11 5.93 -0.19
CA ALA A 67 -16.49 6.39 -0.30
C ALA A 67 -16.87 7.21 0.95
N LEU A 68 -16.47 6.76 2.13
CA LEU A 68 -16.69 7.48 3.37
C LEU A 68 -15.94 8.82 3.40
N TYR A 69 -14.69 8.85 2.91
CA TYR A 69 -13.89 10.07 2.81
C TYR A 69 -14.50 11.06 1.81
N ALA A 70 -14.92 10.59 0.63
CA ALA A 70 -15.62 11.41 -0.36
C ALA A 70 -16.92 11.99 0.21
N SER A 71 -17.69 11.19 0.95
CA SER A 71 -18.88 11.65 1.65
C SER A 71 -18.56 12.72 2.69
N ALA A 72 -17.46 12.56 3.45
CA ALA A 72 -17.02 13.56 4.40
C ALA A 72 -16.69 14.89 3.70
N LEU A 73 -15.88 14.85 2.64
CA LEU A 73 -15.53 16.06 1.87
C LEU A 73 -16.76 16.75 1.27
N ASN A 74 -17.74 15.97 0.82
CA ASN A 74 -19.00 16.49 0.31
C ASN A 74 -19.85 17.12 1.43
N ALA A 75 -19.87 16.54 2.63
CA ALA A 75 -20.51 17.15 3.79
C ALA A 75 -19.82 18.48 4.19
N ILE A 76 -18.49 18.54 4.12
CA ILE A 76 -17.72 19.78 4.33
C ILE A 76 -18.14 20.86 3.31
N SER A 77 -18.24 20.53 2.03
CA SER A 77 -18.61 21.51 1.00
C SER A 77 -20.06 21.99 1.13
N GLN A 78 -20.93 21.17 1.71
CA GLN A 78 -22.31 21.54 2.05
C GLN A 78 -22.46 22.23 3.42
N ASN A 79 -21.37 22.55 4.11
CA ASN A 79 -21.38 23.08 5.49
C ASN A 79 -22.11 22.19 6.51
N LYS A 80 -22.19 20.88 6.25
CA LYS A 80 -22.72 19.86 7.17
C LYS A 80 -21.60 19.38 8.10
N THR A 81 -21.12 20.29 8.96
CA THR A 81 -19.92 20.06 9.79
C THR A 81 -20.05 18.85 10.72
N ASN A 82 -21.25 18.57 11.24
CA ASN A 82 -21.47 17.41 12.12
C ASN A 82 -21.31 16.08 11.36
N ASP A 83 -21.93 15.97 10.17
CA ASP A 83 -21.83 14.79 9.31
C ASP A 83 -20.38 14.57 8.87
N ALA A 84 -19.70 15.64 8.47
CA ALA A 84 -18.29 15.61 8.12
C ALA A 84 -17.43 15.13 9.29
N THR A 85 -17.59 15.73 10.48
CA THR A 85 -16.83 15.38 11.68
C THR A 85 -17.03 13.91 12.07
N SER A 86 -18.27 13.41 11.99
CA SER A 86 -18.59 12.01 12.29
C SER A 86 -17.91 11.05 11.30
N ALA A 87 -18.01 11.33 10.00
CA ALA A 87 -17.38 10.50 8.97
C ALA A 87 -15.85 10.50 9.09
N LEU A 88 -15.24 11.66 9.33
CA LEU A 88 -13.80 11.77 9.54
C LEU A 88 -13.35 11.06 10.82
N ALA A 89 -14.11 11.16 11.92
CA ALA A 89 -13.76 10.47 13.17
C ALA A 89 -13.74 8.94 13.00
N ARG A 90 -14.67 8.40 12.21
CA ARG A 90 -14.67 6.99 11.85
C ARG A 90 -13.44 6.60 11.04
N LEU A 91 -13.04 7.42 10.06
CA LEU A 91 -11.83 7.16 9.26
C LEU A 91 -10.54 7.27 10.09
N THR A 92 -10.45 8.23 11.01
CA THR A 92 -9.31 8.35 11.92
C THR A 92 -9.12 7.08 12.75
N LYS A 93 -10.22 6.47 13.22
CA LYS A 93 -10.20 5.30 14.10
C LYS A 93 -10.08 3.97 13.37
N ASP A 94 -10.90 3.77 12.34
CA ASP A 94 -11.12 2.46 11.71
C ASP A 94 -10.63 2.38 10.25
N GLY A 95 -10.23 3.52 9.67
CA GLY A 95 -9.77 3.60 8.30
C GLY A 95 -8.35 3.07 8.11
N THR A 96 -8.04 2.69 6.88
CA THR A 96 -6.67 2.37 6.44
C THR A 96 -5.73 3.55 6.67
N THR A 97 -4.43 3.26 6.85
CA THR A 97 -3.41 4.24 7.28
C THR A 97 -3.46 5.55 6.50
N GLY A 98 -3.60 5.48 5.16
CA GLY A 98 -3.68 6.68 4.31
C GLY A 98 -4.92 7.54 4.59
N TYR A 99 -6.10 6.92 4.68
CA TYR A 99 -7.34 7.66 4.93
C TYR A 99 -7.45 8.16 6.37
N SER A 100 -6.86 7.45 7.35
CA SER A 100 -6.78 7.95 8.72
C SER A 100 -5.97 9.25 8.80
N ILE A 101 -4.83 9.34 8.12
CA ILE A 101 -4.01 10.56 8.07
C ILE A 101 -4.77 11.72 7.39
N LEU A 102 -5.38 11.45 6.23
CA LEU A 102 -6.19 12.45 5.52
C LEU A 102 -7.38 12.92 6.36
N ALA A 103 -8.00 12.02 7.12
CA ALA A 103 -9.11 12.37 8.01
C ALA A 103 -8.66 13.30 9.14
N GLN A 104 -7.53 13.00 9.79
CA GLN A 104 -6.94 13.85 10.82
C GLN A 104 -6.61 15.27 10.29
N LEU A 105 -6.01 15.37 9.11
CA LEU A 105 -5.72 16.65 8.46
C LEU A 105 -7.00 17.47 8.21
N ASN A 106 -8.07 16.82 7.72
CA ASN A 106 -9.34 17.51 7.51
C ASN A 106 -10.04 17.89 8.81
N GLN A 107 -9.92 17.09 9.88
CA GLN A 107 -10.44 17.44 11.20
C GLN A 107 -9.78 18.70 11.73
N ALA A 108 -8.45 18.80 11.65
CA ALA A 108 -7.72 20.03 12.01
C ALA A 108 -8.16 21.22 11.14
N GLY A 109 -8.41 21.00 9.85
CA GLY A 109 -8.96 22.02 8.95
C GLY A 109 -10.37 22.48 9.32
N LEU A 110 -11.22 21.60 9.86
CA LEU A 110 -12.54 21.98 10.36
C LEU A 110 -12.45 22.84 11.62
N ILE A 111 -11.50 22.54 12.52
CA ILE A 111 -11.20 23.37 13.71
C ILE A 111 -10.74 24.77 13.27
N ALA A 112 -9.87 24.85 12.24
CA ALA A 112 -9.46 26.14 11.68
C ALA A 112 -10.65 26.93 11.13
N ARG A 113 -11.55 26.26 10.40
CA ARG A 113 -12.78 26.89 9.84
C ARG A 113 -13.78 27.34 10.90
N SER A 114 -13.76 26.75 12.10
CA SER A 114 -14.60 27.23 13.20
C SER A 114 -14.03 28.47 13.90
N GLY A 115 -12.86 28.96 13.46
CA GLY A 115 -12.18 30.13 14.03
C GLY A 115 -11.24 29.80 15.19
N ASP A 116 -11.05 28.52 15.53
CA ASP A 116 -10.11 28.09 16.57
C ASP A 116 -8.73 27.84 15.97
N ALA A 117 -8.02 28.93 15.65
CA ALA A 117 -6.71 28.88 15.02
C ALA A 117 -5.67 28.16 15.91
N THR A 118 -5.71 28.39 17.22
CA THR A 118 -4.82 27.75 18.19
C THR A 118 -5.08 26.25 18.30
N GLY A 119 -6.35 25.84 18.38
CA GLY A 119 -6.73 24.42 18.38
C GLY A 119 -6.36 23.72 17.08
N ALA A 120 -6.52 24.39 15.93
CA ALA A 120 -6.11 23.87 14.64
C ALA A 120 -4.59 23.69 14.55
N ALA A 121 -3.82 24.69 14.98
CA ALA A 121 -2.36 24.62 15.03
C ALA A 121 -1.90 23.44 15.91
N ALA A 122 -2.47 23.28 17.10
CA ALA A 122 -2.15 22.15 17.98
C ALA A 122 -2.50 20.79 17.36
N ALA A 123 -3.66 20.68 16.69
CA ALA A 123 -4.07 19.45 16.01
C ALA A 123 -3.12 19.10 14.86
N TYR A 124 -2.75 20.07 14.02
CA TYR A 124 -1.77 19.87 12.95
C TYR A 124 -0.38 19.53 13.51
N LEU A 125 0.07 20.19 14.57
CA LEU A 125 1.35 19.90 15.21
C LEU A 125 1.40 18.47 15.78
N SER A 126 0.29 17.96 16.30
CA SER A 126 0.20 16.56 16.73
C SER A 126 0.45 15.58 15.58
N ILE A 127 -0.05 15.89 14.38
CA ILE A 127 0.18 15.09 13.16
C ILE A 127 1.65 15.20 12.73
N ALA A 128 2.21 16.40 12.76
CA ALA A 128 3.62 16.65 12.42
C ALA A 128 4.61 15.89 13.32
N ASN A 129 4.25 15.71 14.60
CA ASN A 129 5.09 15.02 15.58
C ASN A 129 4.90 13.49 15.62
N ASP A 130 3.90 12.93 14.94
CA ASP A 130 3.70 11.48 14.92
C ASP A 130 4.65 10.80 13.93
N THR A 131 5.72 10.20 14.46
CA THR A 131 6.76 9.53 13.66
C THR A 131 6.25 8.32 12.86
N LYS A 132 5.05 7.82 13.14
CA LYS A 132 4.41 6.74 12.36
C LYS A 132 3.81 7.25 11.04
N ILE A 133 3.55 8.56 10.94
CA ILE A 133 3.04 9.20 9.74
C ILE A 133 4.20 9.44 8.77
N ASN A 134 3.97 9.22 7.47
CA ASN A 134 4.97 9.48 6.43
C ASN A 134 5.39 10.96 6.46
N GLU A 135 6.69 11.19 6.33
CA GLU A 135 7.32 12.51 6.40
C GLU A 135 6.62 13.58 5.56
N ILE A 136 6.17 13.24 4.35
CA ILE A 136 5.45 14.18 3.48
C ILE A 136 4.21 14.75 4.17
N PHE A 137 3.41 13.92 4.85
CA PHE A 137 2.21 14.41 5.55
C PHE A 137 2.55 15.15 6.85
N ARG A 138 3.65 14.78 7.51
CA ARG A 138 4.11 15.50 8.72
C ARG A 138 4.59 16.90 8.38
N ASP A 139 5.35 17.03 7.30
CA ASP A 139 5.83 18.30 6.76
C ASP A 139 4.66 19.19 6.35
N LEU A 140 3.66 18.64 5.64
CA LEU A 140 2.42 19.36 5.33
C LEU A 140 1.71 19.83 6.60
N ALA A 141 1.56 18.95 7.59
CA ALA A 141 0.92 19.29 8.84
C ALA A 141 1.70 20.38 9.59
N LEU A 142 3.03 20.36 9.54
CA LEU A 142 3.85 21.39 10.13
C LEU A 142 3.62 22.75 9.47
N ILE A 143 3.59 22.80 8.13
CA ILE A 143 3.25 24.03 7.39
C ILE A 143 1.88 24.54 7.82
N LEU A 144 0.86 23.68 7.83
CA LEU A 144 -0.50 24.05 8.21
C LEU A 144 -0.58 24.51 9.68
N SER A 145 0.16 23.87 10.58
CA SER A 145 0.28 24.28 11.98
C SER A 145 0.85 25.69 12.08
N THR A 146 1.99 25.94 11.44
CA THR A 146 2.65 27.25 11.42
C THR A 146 1.74 28.32 10.83
N MET A 147 1.05 28.03 9.72
CA MET A 147 0.10 28.95 9.09
C MET A 147 -1.05 29.35 10.02
N ASN A 148 -1.61 28.40 10.78
CA ASN A 148 -2.69 28.68 11.73
C ASN A 148 -2.19 29.37 13.02
N ASN A 149 -0.87 29.41 13.23
CA ASN A 149 -0.27 30.06 14.40
C ASN A 149 0.44 31.39 14.06
N LEU A 150 0.36 31.89 12.83
CA LEU A 150 1.08 33.11 12.40
C LEU A 150 0.77 34.34 13.24
N ASP A 151 -0.50 34.52 13.62
CA ASP A 151 -0.94 35.70 14.37
C ASP A 151 -0.68 35.60 15.88
N ASN A 152 -0.37 34.39 16.39
CA ASN A 152 -0.27 34.10 17.82
C ASN A 152 1.11 33.59 18.26
N GLY A 153 1.95 33.12 17.34
CA GLY A 153 3.24 32.51 17.60
C GLY A 153 4.41 33.49 17.53
N ASP A 154 5.53 33.15 18.19
CA ASP A 154 6.78 33.88 18.03
C ASP A 154 7.33 33.64 16.60
N PRO A 155 7.55 34.70 15.79
CA PRO A 155 8.09 34.58 14.44
C PRO A 155 9.41 33.79 14.37
N VAL A 156 10.25 33.88 15.39
CA VAL A 156 11.54 33.17 15.45
C VAL A 156 11.32 31.67 15.66
N GLU A 157 10.40 31.29 16.56
CA GLU A 157 10.05 29.88 16.79
C GLU A 157 9.43 29.25 15.54
N LEU A 158 8.50 29.95 14.90
CA LEU A 158 7.85 29.49 13.67
C LEU A 158 8.87 29.30 12.53
N THR A 159 9.83 30.24 12.39
CA THR A 159 10.90 30.14 11.38
C THR A 159 11.81 28.95 11.64
N ASN A 160 12.19 28.72 12.91
CA ASN A 160 13.04 27.58 13.28
C ASN A 160 12.34 26.24 13.01
N GLN A 161 11.03 26.16 13.24
CA GLN A 161 10.25 24.93 13.00
C GLN A 161 10.22 24.54 11.52
N ILE A 162 10.00 25.49 10.61
CA ILE A 162 9.91 25.21 9.17
C ILE A 162 11.26 25.14 8.46
N GLN A 163 12.37 25.44 9.15
CA GLN A 163 13.69 25.55 8.54
C GLN A 163 14.13 24.25 7.83
N HIS A 164 13.75 23.08 8.36
CA HIS A 164 14.07 21.79 7.73
C HIS A 164 13.35 21.57 6.39
N LEU A 165 12.21 22.24 6.17
CA LEU A 165 11.43 22.14 4.93
C LEU A 165 12.14 22.82 3.75
N ILE A 166 13.07 23.72 4.05
CA ILE A 166 13.81 24.54 3.07
C ILE A 166 15.10 23.83 2.64
N LEU A 167 15.48 22.72 3.29
CA LEU A 167 16.66 21.95 2.95
C LEU A 167 16.57 21.40 1.52
N PRO A 168 17.67 21.37 0.74
CA PRO A 168 17.67 20.84 -0.63
C PRO A 168 17.16 19.40 -0.76
N SER A 169 17.23 18.63 0.31
CA SER A 169 16.76 17.24 0.37
C SER A 169 15.27 17.09 0.65
N ASN A 170 14.55 18.17 0.97
CA ASN A 170 13.14 18.07 1.36
C ASN A 170 12.22 17.96 0.12
N PRO A 171 11.25 17.00 0.10
CA PRO A 171 10.31 16.82 -1.01
C PRO A 171 9.47 18.05 -1.37
N TRP A 172 9.25 18.97 -0.44
CA TRP A 172 8.38 20.15 -0.62
C TRP A 172 9.06 21.35 -1.28
N ARG A 173 10.36 21.27 -1.57
CA ARG A 173 11.13 22.39 -2.14
C ARG A 173 10.96 22.56 -3.67
N HIS A 174 10.44 21.56 -4.37
CA HIS A 174 10.44 21.47 -5.84
C HIS A 174 9.05 21.40 -6.45
#